data_AF-A0A1W9L2P7-F1
#
_entry.id   AF-A0A1W9L2P7-F1
#
_cell.length_a   1.000
_cell.length_b   1.000
_cell.length_c   1.000
_cell.angle_alpha   90.00
_cell.angle_beta   90.00
_cell.angle_gamma   90.00
#
_symmetry.space_group_name_H-M   'P 1'
#
loop_
_entity.id
_entity.type
_entity.pdbx_description
1 polymer ?
#
loop_
_entity_poly.entity_id
_entity_poly.type
_entity_poly.pdbx_seq_one_letter_code
_entity_poly.pdbx_strand_id
1 'polypeptide(L)'
;MSNEIISHTFNGIVITQRPTDGYINLTAMCQACGKRFGNYNQLSTTEAFLKALSSETGIATSELIQIVKGGFPELQGTFGHPYAAIHLAQWLSPDFAVKVTKWVFDWLTTGVNPVQAPVALDTAIREVCGLLLDAGQTAQHYGVDIVEIARELGLKSSVGGDLVTKMDVAEFWGVKLSKISYYFRKYREYLNPVKLNHWQRQAMGSRATHMKAYPIHEALRVTLGMDSVMGIKLKERLFGPIGILAKPDTRIEIHWEARLSEVANGLGFYHNYQLGPYRVDFFISSLGVVLECNGFEHHYYDAEKEREREQFITQKYGLVRFDHTVSLEKLVNAILRVKPGEIIRLFETNN
;
A
#
# COMPACT_ATOMS: atom_id res chain seq x y z
N MET A 1 22.04 -21.54 -16.28
CA MET A 1 21.17 -20.55 -15.62
C MET A 1 21.11 -19.35 -16.53
N SER A 2 19.93 -19.04 -17.08
CA SER A 2 19.73 -17.95 -18.06
C SER A 2 20.08 -16.61 -17.42
N ASN A 3 21.00 -15.89 -18.05
CA ASN A 3 21.61 -14.65 -17.58
C ASN A 3 20.76 -13.46 -18.07
N GLU A 4 19.51 -13.36 -17.62
CA GLU A 4 18.57 -12.35 -18.14
C GLU A 4 18.93 -10.94 -17.63
N ILE A 5 19.43 -10.10 -18.53
CA ILE A 5 19.76 -8.69 -18.26
C ILE A 5 18.48 -7.86 -18.25
N ILE A 6 18.35 -6.98 -17.25
CA ILE A 6 17.28 -5.99 -17.16
C ILE A 6 17.54 -4.88 -18.17
N SER A 7 16.55 -4.54 -19.01
CA SER A 7 16.75 -3.64 -20.17
C SER A 7 15.78 -2.45 -20.19
N HIS A 8 16.19 -1.31 -19.68
CA HIS A 8 15.39 -0.09 -19.73
C HIS A 8 15.55 0.63 -21.07
N THR A 9 14.58 1.45 -21.47
CA THR A 9 14.70 2.31 -22.65
C THR A 9 14.45 3.76 -22.30
N PHE A 10 15.35 4.65 -22.72
CA PHE A 10 15.21 6.10 -22.59
C PHE A 10 15.78 6.80 -23.81
N ASN A 11 15.02 7.73 -24.41
CA ASN A 11 15.40 8.42 -25.66
C ASN A 11 15.89 7.48 -26.78
N GLY A 12 15.29 6.29 -26.89
CA GLY A 12 15.66 5.28 -27.90
C GLY A 12 16.95 4.50 -27.61
N ILE A 13 17.61 4.75 -26.48
CA ILE A 13 18.79 4.01 -26.04
C ILE A 13 18.40 2.95 -25.00
N VAL A 14 18.90 1.73 -25.18
CA VAL A 14 18.74 0.64 -24.23
C VAL A 14 19.79 0.78 -23.12
N ILE A 15 19.32 0.78 -21.87
CA ILE A 15 20.15 0.90 -20.67
C ILE A 15 20.02 -0.40 -19.89
N THR A 16 21.12 -1.14 -19.78
CA THR A 16 21.15 -2.43 -19.12
C THR A 16 21.36 -2.31 -17.61
N GLN A 17 20.69 -3.19 -16.86
CA GLN A 17 20.83 -3.36 -15.42
C GLN A 17 21.04 -4.85 -15.11
N ARG A 18 21.97 -5.15 -14.22
CA ARG A 18 22.24 -6.52 -13.78
C ARG A 18 21.22 -6.94 -12.73
N PRO A 19 20.56 -8.09 -12.87
CA PRO A 19 19.55 -8.55 -11.90
C PRO A 19 20.18 -8.97 -10.56
N THR A 20 21.42 -9.46 -10.58
CA THR A 20 22.09 -10.06 -9.42
C THR A 20 22.49 -9.04 -8.35
N ASP A 21 22.89 -7.85 -8.77
CA ASP A 21 23.44 -6.80 -7.89
C ASP A 21 22.86 -5.41 -8.19
N GLY A 22 21.97 -5.30 -9.16
CA GLY A 22 21.27 -4.06 -9.50
C GLY A 22 22.13 -3.04 -10.24
N TYR A 23 23.36 -3.39 -10.64
CA TYR A 23 24.27 -2.43 -11.27
C TYR A 23 23.73 -1.99 -12.62
N ILE A 24 23.81 -0.69 -12.90
CA ILE A 24 23.25 -0.07 -14.12
C ILE A 24 24.37 0.43 -15.01
N ASN A 25 24.22 0.28 -16.34
CA ASN A 25 25.17 0.76 -17.34
C ASN A 25 25.16 2.30 -17.42
N LEU A 26 26.09 2.93 -16.71
CA LEU A 26 26.27 4.37 -16.61
C LEU A 26 26.69 5.00 -17.96
N THR A 27 27.38 4.23 -18.81
CA THR A 27 27.75 4.68 -20.15
C THR A 27 26.51 4.85 -21.03
N ALA A 28 25.61 3.86 -21.02
CA ALA A 28 24.34 3.93 -21.75
C ALA A 28 23.44 5.05 -21.21
N MET A 29 23.39 5.25 -19.88
CA MET A 29 22.68 6.37 -19.26
C MET A 29 23.19 7.73 -19.77
N CYS A 30 24.51 7.91 -19.81
CA CYS A 30 25.13 9.13 -20.33
C CYS A 30 24.80 9.35 -21.82
N GLN A 31 24.87 8.30 -22.63
CA GLN A 31 24.53 8.36 -24.06
C GLN A 31 23.06 8.76 -24.29
N ALA A 32 22.13 8.18 -23.53
CA ALA A 32 20.69 8.49 -23.61
C ALA A 32 20.37 9.97 -23.30
N CYS A 33 21.25 10.63 -22.53
CA CYS A 33 21.14 12.05 -22.19
C CYS A 33 22.14 12.95 -22.93
N GLY A 34 22.87 12.44 -23.94
CA GLY A 34 23.83 13.22 -24.72
C GLY A 34 25.04 13.75 -23.93
N LYS A 35 25.40 13.09 -22.82
CA LYS A 35 26.52 13.47 -21.93
C LYS A 35 27.61 12.39 -21.93
N ARG A 36 28.77 12.70 -21.33
CA ARG A 36 29.91 11.78 -21.18
C ARG A 36 30.16 11.45 -19.71
N PHE A 37 30.28 10.17 -19.39
CA PHE A 37 30.55 9.69 -18.02
C PHE A 37 31.83 10.30 -17.42
N GLY A 38 32.88 10.51 -18.24
CA GLY A 38 34.12 11.13 -17.78
C GLY A 38 33.92 12.51 -17.14
N ASN A 39 32.98 13.31 -17.65
CA ASN A 39 32.69 14.64 -17.10
C ASN A 39 32.07 14.54 -15.71
N TYR A 40 31.20 13.56 -15.49
CA TYR A 40 30.61 13.28 -14.17
C TYR A 40 31.67 12.76 -13.19
N ASN A 41 32.51 11.83 -13.64
CA ASN A 41 33.49 11.17 -12.79
C ASN A 41 34.64 12.10 -12.31
N GLN A 42 34.83 13.23 -12.96
CA GLN A 42 35.84 14.24 -12.61
C GLN A 42 35.32 15.31 -11.64
N LEU A 43 34.02 15.33 -11.32
CA LEU A 43 33.46 16.32 -10.38
C LEU A 43 33.87 15.98 -8.96
N SER A 44 34.29 16.99 -8.20
CA SER A 44 34.56 16.86 -6.76
C SER A 44 33.33 16.42 -5.95
N THR A 45 32.13 16.81 -6.40
CA THR A 45 30.86 16.35 -5.82
C THR A 45 30.66 14.85 -6.00
N THR A 46 31.03 14.30 -7.16
CA THR A 46 30.98 12.86 -7.42
C THR A 46 31.96 12.11 -6.55
N GLU A 47 33.20 12.60 -6.42
CA GLU A 47 34.20 12.00 -5.54
C GLU A 47 33.73 11.97 -4.08
N ALA A 48 33.22 13.11 -3.58
CA ALA A 48 32.68 13.23 -2.23
C ALA A 48 31.49 12.27 -2.00
N PHE A 49 30.57 12.19 -2.97
CA PHE A 49 29.43 11.28 -2.90
C PHE A 49 29.87 9.81 -2.85
N LEU A 50 30.77 9.38 -3.73
CA LEU A 50 31.24 8.00 -3.77
C LEU A 50 32.01 7.61 -2.50
N LYS A 51 32.76 8.54 -1.91
CA LYS A 51 33.42 8.34 -0.61
C LYS A 51 32.41 8.15 0.52
N ALA A 52 31.37 8.99 0.56
CA ALA A 52 30.30 8.86 1.55
C ALA A 52 29.53 7.54 1.37
N LEU A 53 29.18 7.19 0.14
CA LEU A 53 28.50 5.94 -0.18
C LEU A 53 29.34 4.70 0.18
N SER A 54 30.65 4.76 -0.08
CA SER A 54 31.59 3.69 0.29
C SER A 54 31.66 3.52 1.81
N SER A 55 31.69 4.63 2.56
CA SER A 55 31.69 4.60 4.02
C SER A 55 30.40 4.01 4.60
N GLU A 56 29.25 4.31 4.01
CA GLU A 56 27.94 3.85 4.48
C GLU A 56 27.72 2.37 4.18
N THR A 57 28.07 1.94 2.96
CA THR A 57 27.80 0.57 2.48
C THR A 57 28.89 -0.42 2.85
N GLY A 58 30.09 0.05 3.21
CA GLY A 58 31.28 -0.79 3.38
C GLY A 58 31.86 -1.33 2.06
N ILE A 59 31.31 -0.94 0.91
CA ILE A 59 31.78 -1.36 -0.42
C ILE A 59 32.90 -0.42 -0.87
N ALA A 60 33.99 -0.97 -1.43
CA ALA A 60 35.10 -0.16 -1.91
C ALA A 60 34.68 0.76 -3.07
N THR A 61 35.26 1.95 -3.18
CA THR A 61 34.90 2.93 -4.21
C THR A 61 35.10 2.40 -5.63
N SER A 62 36.12 1.54 -5.82
CA SER A 62 36.39 0.82 -7.07
C SER A 62 35.36 -0.25 -7.41
N GLU A 63 34.61 -0.73 -6.42
CA GLU A 63 33.52 -1.70 -6.63
C GLU A 63 32.19 -1.00 -6.88
N LEU A 64 31.97 0.19 -6.31
CA LEU A 64 30.78 1.01 -6.57
C LEU A 64 30.65 1.42 -8.05
N ILE A 65 31.78 1.54 -8.76
CA ILE A 65 31.83 1.82 -10.21
C ILE A 65 32.79 0.83 -10.86
N GLN A 66 32.24 -0.13 -11.58
CA GLN A 66 32.97 -1.19 -12.26
C GLN A 66 33.17 -0.82 -13.74
N ILE A 67 34.42 -0.77 -14.17
CA ILE A 67 34.76 -0.50 -15.56
C ILE A 67 35.04 -1.84 -16.25
N VAL A 68 34.14 -2.28 -17.13
CA VAL A 68 34.29 -3.51 -17.91
C VAL A 68 34.82 -3.15 -19.31
N LYS A 69 36.02 -3.64 -19.62
CA LYS A 69 36.71 -3.43 -20.92
C LYS A 69 37.13 -4.78 -21.51
N GLY A 70 36.93 -4.96 -22.81
CA GLY A 70 37.22 -6.22 -23.51
C GLY A 70 36.13 -7.29 -23.33
N GLY A 71 36.22 -8.39 -24.08
CA GLY A 71 35.17 -9.43 -24.12
C GLY A 71 34.00 -9.08 -25.05
N PHE A 72 32.82 -9.66 -24.80
CA PHE A 72 31.60 -9.44 -25.60
C PHE A 72 31.20 -7.95 -25.62
N PRO A 73 31.11 -7.29 -26.79
CA PRO A 73 30.84 -5.86 -26.92
C PRO A 73 29.60 -5.38 -26.14
N GLU A 74 28.54 -6.18 -26.12
CA GLU A 74 27.28 -5.92 -25.45
C GLU A 74 27.36 -5.90 -23.91
N LEU A 75 28.43 -6.44 -23.33
CA LEU A 75 28.69 -6.44 -21.88
C LEU A 75 29.72 -5.39 -21.46
N GLN A 76 30.30 -4.67 -22.41
CA GLN A 76 31.28 -3.62 -22.11
C GLN A 76 30.61 -2.34 -21.66
N GLY A 77 31.27 -1.60 -20.78
CA GLY A 77 30.79 -0.33 -20.28
C GLY A 77 31.20 -0.05 -18.84
N THR A 78 30.79 1.11 -18.35
CA THR A 78 30.90 1.45 -16.93
C THR A 78 29.59 1.11 -16.24
N PHE A 79 29.65 0.24 -15.24
CA PHE A 79 28.51 -0.18 -14.44
C PHE A 79 28.59 0.41 -13.03
N GLY A 80 27.50 0.98 -12.53
CA GLY A 80 27.46 1.62 -11.22
C GLY A 80 26.47 0.96 -10.27
N HIS A 81 26.83 0.92 -8.99
CA HIS A 81 25.95 0.58 -7.89
C HIS A 81 24.63 1.37 -7.97
N PRO A 82 23.47 0.81 -7.58
CA PRO A 82 22.16 1.47 -7.70
C PRO A 82 22.13 2.93 -7.19
N TYR A 83 22.68 3.21 -6.00
CA TYR A 83 22.77 4.58 -5.48
C TYR A 83 23.69 5.50 -6.29
N ALA A 84 24.79 4.97 -6.85
CA ALA A 84 25.66 5.73 -7.74
C ALA A 84 24.98 6.02 -9.09
N ALA A 85 24.15 5.11 -9.59
CA ALA A 85 23.33 5.33 -10.78
C ALA A 85 22.27 6.42 -10.55
N ILE A 86 21.59 6.44 -9.39
CA ILE A 86 20.65 7.51 -9.03
C ILE A 86 21.35 8.87 -9.00
N HIS A 87 22.51 8.96 -8.33
CA HIS A 87 23.28 10.20 -8.25
C HIS A 87 23.77 10.67 -9.63
N LEU A 88 24.24 9.76 -10.49
CA LEU A 88 24.55 10.10 -11.88
C LEU A 88 23.30 10.63 -12.61
N ALA A 89 22.15 9.98 -12.43
CA ALA A 89 20.91 10.38 -13.10
C ALA A 89 20.47 11.80 -12.70
N GLN A 90 20.62 12.18 -11.42
CA GLN A 90 20.40 13.54 -10.94
C GLN A 90 21.26 14.57 -11.67
N TRP A 91 22.53 14.26 -11.93
CA TRP A 91 23.43 15.11 -12.71
C TRP A 91 23.08 15.15 -14.22
N LEU A 92 22.56 14.04 -14.75
CA LEU A 92 22.17 13.94 -16.15
C LEU A 92 20.94 14.81 -16.46
N SER A 93 19.83 14.61 -15.74
CA SER A 93 18.59 15.38 -15.87
C SER A 93 17.61 15.02 -14.73
N PRO A 94 16.86 15.99 -14.18
CA PRO A 94 15.81 15.71 -13.20
C PRO A 94 14.78 14.66 -13.66
N ASP A 95 14.29 14.75 -14.91
CA ASP A 95 13.30 13.81 -15.44
C ASP A 95 13.86 12.39 -15.53
N PHE A 96 15.13 12.27 -15.92
CA PHE A 96 15.80 10.99 -16.00
C PHE A 96 16.10 10.41 -14.62
N ALA A 97 16.42 11.27 -13.65
CA ALA A 97 16.63 10.89 -12.25
C ALA A 97 15.39 10.21 -11.66
N VAL A 98 14.20 10.71 -11.94
CA VAL A 98 12.94 10.09 -11.51
C VAL A 98 12.79 8.68 -12.09
N LYS A 99 13.11 8.50 -13.38
CA LYS A 99 13.02 7.18 -14.05
C LYS A 99 14.01 6.19 -13.44
N VAL A 100 15.27 6.57 -13.30
CA VAL A 100 16.32 5.70 -12.75
C VAL A 100 16.05 5.37 -11.29
N THR A 101 15.56 6.32 -10.50
CA THR A 101 15.11 6.08 -9.12
C THR A 101 14.01 5.02 -9.12
N LYS A 102 12.96 5.18 -9.94
CA LYS A 102 11.90 4.18 -10.06
C LYS A 102 12.46 2.80 -10.43
N TRP A 103 13.35 2.70 -11.42
CA TRP A 103 13.96 1.42 -11.81
C TRP A 103 14.70 0.73 -10.66
N VAL A 104 15.47 1.50 -9.88
CA VAL A 104 16.19 0.99 -8.72
C VAL A 104 15.24 0.53 -7.63
N PHE A 105 14.21 1.31 -7.29
CA PHE A 105 13.22 0.92 -6.29
C PHE A 105 12.37 -0.27 -6.73
N ASP A 106 11.95 -0.32 -7.99
CA ASP A 106 11.23 -1.45 -8.58
C ASP A 106 12.09 -2.73 -8.50
N TRP A 107 13.39 -2.65 -8.81
CA TRP A 107 14.31 -3.78 -8.67
C TRP A 107 14.52 -4.20 -7.19
N LEU A 108 14.71 -3.25 -6.28
CA LEU A 108 14.87 -3.55 -4.84
C LEU A 108 13.63 -4.21 -4.22
N THR A 109 12.44 -3.88 -4.74
CA THR A 109 11.16 -4.41 -4.23
C THR A 109 10.77 -5.74 -4.87
N THR A 110 11.14 -5.99 -6.12
CA THR A 110 10.68 -7.16 -6.88
C THR A 110 11.76 -8.23 -7.06
N GLY A 111 13.05 -7.87 -7.00
CA GLY A 111 14.17 -8.79 -7.26
C GLY A 111 14.24 -9.35 -8.70
N VAL A 112 13.39 -8.89 -9.64
CA VAL A 112 13.29 -9.41 -11.01
C VAL A 112 13.07 -8.26 -12.02
N ASN A 113 13.40 -8.53 -13.28
CA ASN A 113 13.41 -7.62 -14.44
C ASN A 113 12.09 -6.83 -14.68
N PRO A 114 12.05 -5.49 -14.48
CA PRO A 114 10.86 -4.64 -14.66
C PRO A 114 10.38 -4.47 -16.10
N VAL A 115 11.06 -5.04 -17.10
CA VAL A 115 10.70 -4.87 -18.52
C VAL A 115 9.59 -5.83 -18.96
N GLN A 116 9.42 -6.94 -18.25
CA GLN A 116 8.29 -7.85 -18.46
C GLN A 116 7.11 -7.55 -17.53
N ALA A 117 7.33 -6.72 -16.51
CA ALA A 117 6.34 -6.39 -15.49
C ALA A 117 5.15 -5.52 -15.95
N PRO A 118 5.18 -4.62 -16.95
CA PRO A 118 4.00 -3.78 -17.19
C PRO A 118 2.82 -4.58 -17.71
N VAL A 119 3.09 -5.65 -18.48
CA VAL A 119 2.06 -6.52 -19.05
C VAL A 119 1.86 -7.73 -18.16
N ALA A 120 2.90 -8.36 -17.62
CA ALA A 120 2.73 -9.52 -16.76
C ALA A 120 2.25 -9.16 -15.35
N LEU A 121 2.54 -7.97 -14.80
CA LEU A 121 1.97 -7.53 -13.52
C LEU A 121 0.56 -7.01 -13.70
N ASP A 122 0.20 -6.34 -14.80
CA ASP A 122 -1.20 -5.97 -15.09
C ASP A 122 -2.04 -7.21 -15.43
N THR A 123 -1.49 -8.18 -16.17
CA THR A 123 -2.12 -9.47 -16.45
C THR A 123 -2.15 -10.38 -15.23
N ALA A 124 -1.08 -10.45 -14.43
CA ALA A 124 -1.09 -11.19 -13.16
C ALA A 124 -1.95 -10.47 -12.11
N ILE A 125 -2.05 -9.14 -12.08
CA ILE A 125 -3.03 -8.43 -11.23
C ILE A 125 -4.45 -8.70 -11.74
N ARG A 126 -4.68 -8.83 -13.06
CA ARG A 126 -6.01 -9.17 -13.61
C ARG A 126 -6.38 -10.65 -13.44
N GLU A 127 -5.41 -11.55 -13.51
CA GLU A 127 -5.54 -12.99 -13.23
C GLU A 127 -5.64 -13.24 -11.71
N VAL A 128 -4.85 -12.52 -10.90
CA VAL A 128 -4.84 -12.64 -9.44
C VAL A 128 -6.09 -11.99 -8.83
N CYS A 129 -6.54 -10.83 -9.35
CA CYS A 129 -7.76 -10.16 -8.89
C CYS A 129 -9.04 -10.69 -9.54
N GLY A 130 -8.99 -11.68 -10.44
CA GLY A 130 -10.17 -12.38 -10.96
C GLY A 130 -11.26 -11.48 -11.52
N LEU A 131 -10.90 -10.46 -12.32
CA LEU A 131 -11.86 -9.51 -12.89
C LEU A 131 -12.36 -9.96 -14.28
N LEU A 132 -12.90 -11.17 -14.35
CA LEU A 132 -14.10 -11.44 -15.12
C LEU A 132 -15.18 -11.87 -14.12
N LEU A 133 -16.26 -11.11 -14.13
CA LEU A 133 -17.43 -11.22 -13.28
C LEU A 133 -17.95 -12.66 -13.17
N ASP A 134 -17.73 -13.31 -12.02
CA ASP A 134 -18.80 -13.96 -11.27
C ASP A 134 -18.38 -14.20 -9.81
N ALA A 135 -19.02 -13.51 -8.86
CA ALA A 135 -18.68 -13.54 -7.44
C ALA A 135 -18.83 -14.92 -6.78
N GLY A 136 -19.36 -15.92 -7.50
CA GLY A 136 -19.48 -17.31 -7.07
C GLY A 136 -18.26 -18.19 -7.35
N GLN A 137 -17.40 -17.87 -8.34
CA GLN A 137 -16.29 -18.74 -8.74
C GLN A 137 -14.95 -18.38 -8.07
N THR A 138 -14.74 -17.14 -7.66
CA THR A 138 -13.50 -16.71 -6.97
C THR A 138 -13.32 -17.37 -5.59
N ALA A 139 -14.42 -17.77 -4.95
CA ALA A 139 -14.38 -18.52 -3.69
C ALA A 139 -13.86 -19.95 -3.84
N GLN A 140 -13.81 -20.50 -5.06
CA GLN A 140 -13.35 -21.87 -5.32
C GLN A 140 -11.88 -21.96 -5.79
N HIS A 141 -11.27 -20.86 -6.25
CA HIS A 141 -9.94 -20.91 -6.88
C HIS A 141 -8.77 -20.42 -5.99
N TYR A 142 -9.07 -19.76 -4.86
CA TYR A 142 -8.11 -19.35 -3.81
C TYR A 142 -8.28 -20.13 -2.51
N GLY A 143 -8.49 -21.45 -2.62
CA GLY A 143 -8.71 -22.35 -1.49
C GLY A 143 -7.49 -22.54 -0.60
N VAL A 144 -7.03 -21.49 0.09
CA VAL A 144 -6.38 -21.68 1.39
C VAL A 144 -7.48 -21.46 2.42
N ASP A 145 -8.01 -22.54 2.96
CA ASP A 145 -9.08 -22.47 3.93
C ASP A 145 -8.53 -21.81 5.21
N ILE A 146 -8.96 -20.57 5.47
CA ILE A 146 -8.59 -19.80 6.67
C ILE A 146 -8.85 -20.62 7.95
N VAL A 147 -9.84 -21.52 7.92
CA VAL A 147 -10.15 -22.44 9.01
C VAL A 147 -9.06 -23.50 9.14
N GLU A 148 -8.61 -24.09 8.03
CA GLU A 148 -7.52 -25.08 8.01
C GLU A 148 -6.21 -24.49 8.51
N ILE A 149 -5.81 -23.33 8.00
CA ILE A 149 -4.59 -22.65 8.47
C ILE A 149 -4.69 -22.31 9.95
N ALA A 150 -5.83 -21.81 10.41
CA ALA A 150 -6.02 -21.49 11.81
C ALA A 150 -5.94 -22.74 12.70
N ARG A 151 -6.47 -23.88 12.25
CA ARG A 151 -6.35 -25.17 12.95
C ARG A 151 -4.90 -25.63 13.04
N GLU A 152 -4.14 -25.53 11.96
CA GLU A 152 -2.71 -25.86 11.94
C GLU A 152 -1.90 -24.92 12.86
N LEU A 153 -2.30 -23.65 12.97
CA LEU A 153 -1.74 -22.69 13.92
C LEU A 153 -2.26 -22.88 15.36
N GLY A 154 -3.09 -23.89 15.61
CA GLY A 154 -3.50 -24.31 16.94
C GLY A 154 -4.86 -23.80 17.41
N LEU A 155 -5.72 -23.29 16.52
CA LEU A 155 -7.11 -22.96 16.87
C LEU A 155 -7.84 -24.25 17.30
N LYS A 156 -8.32 -24.24 18.54
CA LYS A 156 -9.13 -25.33 19.11
C LYS A 156 -10.60 -24.96 19.09
N SER A 157 -11.44 -25.90 18.70
CA SER A 157 -12.90 -25.80 18.87
C SER A 157 -13.29 -26.54 20.15
N SER A 158 -13.83 -25.83 21.14
CA SER A 158 -14.37 -26.50 22.34
C SER A 158 -15.75 -27.11 22.10
N VAL A 159 -16.49 -26.62 21.09
CA VAL A 159 -17.86 -27.04 20.77
C VAL A 159 -17.90 -28.25 19.82
N GLY A 160 -16.85 -28.44 19.01
CA GLY A 160 -16.78 -29.42 17.92
C GLY A 160 -17.28 -28.87 16.57
N GLY A 161 -16.82 -29.49 15.49
CA GLY A 161 -17.14 -29.08 14.11
C GLY A 161 -16.51 -27.73 13.72
N ASP A 162 -17.21 -26.97 12.88
CA ASP A 162 -16.78 -25.65 12.40
C ASP A 162 -17.27 -24.49 13.30
N LEU A 163 -17.42 -24.73 14.60
CA LEU A 163 -17.91 -23.75 15.57
C LEU A 163 -16.85 -23.42 16.62
N VAL A 164 -16.80 -22.16 17.03
CA VAL A 164 -15.93 -21.67 18.11
C VAL A 164 -16.67 -20.75 19.07
N THR A 165 -16.21 -20.71 20.31
CA THR A 165 -16.67 -19.76 21.31
C THR A 165 -15.79 -18.50 21.30
N LYS A 166 -16.25 -17.42 21.94
CA LYS A 166 -15.39 -16.25 22.15
C LYS A 166 -14.13 -16.57 22.97
N MET A 167 -14.19 -17.59 23.83
CA MET A 167 -13.04 -18.06 24.62
C MET A 167 -12.01 -18.74 23.72
N ASP A 168 -12.44 -19.67 22.87
CA ASP A 168 -11.58 -20.35 21.89
C ASP A 168 -10.82 -19.35 21.02
N VAL A 169 -11.54 -18.33 20.55
CA VAL A 169 -10.99 -17.23 19.74
C VAL A 169 -10.01 -16.41 20.59
N ALA A 170 -10.37 -16.02 21.81
CA ALA A 170 -9.49 -15.26 22.69
C ALA A 170 -8.17 -15.99 23.01
N GLU A 171 -8.25 -17.29 23.26
CA GLU A 171 -7.09 -18.16 23.51
C GLU A 171 -6.21 -18.26 22.27
N PHE A 172 -6.79 -18.50 21.09
CA PHE A 172 -6.05 -18.56 19.83
C PHE A 172 -5.30 -17.27 19.53
N TRP A 173 -5.94 -16.10 19.68
CA TRP A 173 -5.30 -14.81 19.44
C TRP A 173 -4.35 -14.38 20.55
N GLY A 174 -4.36 -15.06 21.72
CA GLY A 174 -3.58 -14.67 22.89
C GLY A 174 -3.99 -13.33 23.48
N VAL A 175 -5.29 -13.00 23.45
CA VAL A 175 -5.83 -11.70 23.89
C VAL A 175 -6.92 -11.88 24.95
N LYS A 176 -7.22 -10.81 25.70
CA LYS A 176 -8.31 -10.83 26.68
C LYS A 176 -9.66 -11.08 26.00
N LEU A 177 -10.51 -11.89 26.62
CA LEU A 177 -11.90 -12.15 26.18
C LEU A 177 -12.70 -10.86 25.96
N SER A 178 -12.45 -9.81 26.74
CA SER A 178 -13.10 -8.50 26.58
C SER A 178 -12.80 -7.86 25.23
N LYS A 179 -11.59 -8.05 24.69
CA LYS A 179 -11.18 -7.54 23.36
C LYS A 179 -11.97 -8.25 22.27
N ILE A 180 -12.05 -9.58 22.31
CA ILE A 180 -12.88 -10.37 21.37
C ILE A 180 -14.36 -9.97 21.49
N SER A 181 -14.85 -9.79 22.72
CA SER A 181 -16.24 -9.39 22.96
C SER A 181 -16.57 -8.02 22.38
N TYR A 182 -15.65 -7.07 22.46
CA TYR A 182 -15.77 -5.76 21.81
C TYR A 182 -15.86 -5.91 20.28
N TYR A 183 -14.93 -6.64 19.66
CA TYR A 183 -14.91 -6.83 18.21
C TYR A 183 -16.18 -7.54 17.71
N PHE A 184 -16.61 -8.61 18.38
CA PHE A 184 -17.83 -9.33 18.01
C PHE A 184 -19.10 -8.48 18.16
N ARG A 185 -19.11 -7.52 19.09
CA ARG A 185 -20.22 -6.58 19.23
C ARG A 185 -20.19 -5.53 18.14
N LYS A 186 -19.00 -5.00 17.83
CA LYS A 186 -18.77 -3.99 16.80
C LYS A 186 -19.16 -4.50 15.41
N TYR A 187 -18.81 -5.74 15.09
CA TYR A 187 -19.05 -6.37 13.78
C TYR A 187 -20.19 -7.40 13.83
N ARG A 188 -21.18 -7.18 14.68
CA ARG A 188 -22.26 -8.15 14.95
C ARG A 188 -23.08 -8.52 13.71
N GLU A 189 -23.13 -7.64 12.71
CA GLU A 189 -23.86 -7.84 11.45
C GLU A 189 -23.22 -8.88 10.53
N TYR A 190 -21.93 -9.18 10.75
CA TYR A 190 -21.17 -10.18 9.99
C TYR A 190 -21.03 -11.52 10.73
N LEU A 191 -21.76 -11.68 11.84
CA LEU A 191 -21.70 -12.86 12.70
C LEU A 191 -23.09 -13.46 12.84
N ASN A 192 -23.17 -14.77 12.60
CA ASN A 192 -24.38 -15.55 12.82
C ASN A 192 -24.22 -16.48 14.04
N PRO A 193 -24.43 -15.98 15.26
CA PRO A 193 -24.24 -16.77 16.47
C PRO A 193 -25.27 -17.89 16.62
N VAL A 194 -24.78 -19.11 16.85
CA VAL A 194 -25.59 -20.28 17.15
C VAL A 194 -25.69 -20.45 18.67
N LYS A 195 -26.92 -20.61 19.19
CA LYS A 195 -27.14 -20.91 20.62
C LYS A 195 -26.79 -22.38 20.89
N LEU A 196 -25.95 -22.63 21.88
CA LEU A 196 -25.56 -24.00 22.22
C LEU A 196 -26.65 -24.73 22.99
N ASN A 197 -26.85 -26.00 22.63
CA ASN A 197 -27.81 -26.87 23.31
C ASN A 197 -27.25 -27.39 24.65
N HIS A 198 -28.10 -28.05 25.44
CA HIS A 198 -27.72 -28.55 26.76
C HIS A 198 -26.49 -29.48 26.71
N TRP A 199 -26.48 -30.44 25.78
CA TRP A 199 -25.42 -31.44 25.65
C TRP A 199 -24.07 -30.83 25.28
N GLN A 200 -24.05 -29.88 24.34
CA GLN A 200 -22.84 -29.17 23.93
C GLN A 200 -22.22 -28.37 25.10
N ARG A 201 -23.06 -27.72 25.92
CA ARG A 201 -22.57 -26.97 27.09
C ARG A 201 -22.01 -27.88 28.17
N GLN A 202 -22.67 -29.02 28.40
CA GLN A 202 -22.23 -30.01 29.39
C GLN A 202 -20.91 -30.67 28.97
N ALA A 203 -20.73 -30.98 27.68
CA ALA A 203 -19.49 -31.53 27.13
C ALA A 203 -18.29 -30.58 27.31
N MET A 204 -18.52 -29.26 27.26
CA MET A 204 -17.51 -28.23 27.53
C MET A 204 -17.32 -27.91 29.03
N GLY A 205 -18.05 -28.57 29.92
CA GLY A 205 -18.02 -28.27 31.37
C GLY A 205 -18.63 -26.91 31.75
N SER A 206 -19.38 -26.27 30.86
CA SER A 206 -19.94 -24.93 31.08
C SER A 206 -21.34 -24.96 31.68
N ARG A 207 -21.55 -24.19 32.76
CA ARG A 207 -22.88 -23.99 33.39
C ARG A 207 -23.67 -22.82 32.80
N ALA A 208 -23.15 -22.14 31.78
CA ALA A 208 -23.75 -20.91 31.24
C ALA A 208 -24.98 -21.19 30.36
N THR A 209 -26.15 -20.68 30.74
CA THR A 209 -27.43 -20.98 30.07
C THR A 209 -27.66 -20.26 28.72
N HIS A 210 -26.82 -19.27 28.38
CA HIS A 210 -26.98 -18.41 27.19
C HIS A 210 -25.74 -18.38 26.30
N MET A 211 -24.95 -19.45 26.33
CA MET A 211 -23.70 -19.53 25.58
C MET A 211 -23.96 -19.61 24.07
N LYS A 212 -23.23 -18.77 23.32
CA LYS A 212 -23.26 -18.71 21.86
C LYS A 212 -21.94 -19.22 21.29
N ALA A 213 -22.02 -19.95 20.20
CA ALA A 213 -20.91 -20.29 19.34
C ALA A 213 -21.06 -19.60 17.99
N TYR A 214 -19.98 -19.55 17.24
CA TYR A 214 -19.86 -18.80 16.00
C TYR A 214 -19.17 -19.69 14.95
N PRO A 215 -19.61 -19.66 13.69
CA PRO A 215 -18.85 -20.29 12.61
C PRO A 215 -17.40 -19.80 12.59
N ILE A 216 -16.44 -20.71 12.47
CA ILE A 216 -15.01 -20.37 12.57
C ILE A 216 -14.61 -19.33 11.54
N HIS A 217 -15.04 -19.50 10.28
CA HIS A 217 -14.69 -18.57 9.20
C HIS A 217 -15.18 -17.13 9.48
N GLU A 218 -16.39 -16.96 10.02
CA GLU A 218 -16.92 -15.64 10.38
C GLU A 218 -16.17 -15.02 11.56
N ALA A 219 -15.91 -15.82 12.60
CA ALA A 219 -15.17 -15.40 13.78
C ALA A 219 -13.75 -14.94 13.42
N LEU A 220 -13.04 -15.72 12.59
CA LEU A 220 -11.70 -15.38 12.10
C LEU A 220 -11.73 -14.15 11.20
N ARG A 221 -12.69 -14.03 10.28
CA ARG A 221 -12.83 -12.86 9.40
C ARG A 221 -12.94 -11.56 10.19
N VAL A 222 -13.79 -11.54 11.22
CA VAL A 222 -13.99 -10.36 12.08
C VAL A 222 -12.78 -10.03 12.94
N THR A 223 -11.96 -11.03 13.29
CA THR A 223 -10.82 -10.86 14.19
C THR A 223 -9.48 -10.74 13.47
N LEU A 224 -9.41 -11.01 12.18
CA LEU A 224 -8.20 -10.92 11.37
C LEU A 224 -7.58 -9.53 11.39
N GLY A 225 -8.39 -8.47 11.46
CA GLY A 225 -7.91 -7.09 11.57
C GLY A 225 -7.28 -6.72 12.92
N MET A 226 -7.29 -7.63 13.91
CA MET A 226 -6.71 -7.36 15.22
C MET A 226 -5.18 -7.38 15.20
N ASP A 227 -4.57 -6.34 15.76
CA ASP A 227 -3.13 -6.31 16.03
C ASP A 227 -2.81 -7.27 17.19
N SER A 228 -2.34 -8.46 16.83
CA SER A 228 -1.89 -9.54 17.73
C SER A 228 -0.78 -10.35 17.06
N VAL A 229 0.09 -10.97 17.86
CA VAL A 229 1.20 -11.79 17.36
C VAL A 229 0.68 -12.97 16.53
N MET A 230 -0.40 -13.62 16.96
CA MET A 230 -1.02 -14.70 16.20
C MET A 230 -1.63 -14.17 14.88
N GLY A 231 -2.18 -12.97 14.89
CA GLY A 231 -2.72 -12.35 13.67
C GLY A 231 -1.69 -12.00 12.62
N ILE A 232 -0.49 -11.61 13.03
CA ILE A 232 0.63 -11.42 12.11
C ILE A 232 0.99 -12.75 11.46
N LYS A 233 1.15 -13.81 12.26
CA LYS A 233 1.48 -15.16 11.75
C LYS A 233 0.40 -15.72 10.82
N LEU A 234 -0.87 -15.54 11.17
CA LEU A 234 -1.99 -16.00 10.35
C LEU A 234 -2.04 -15.24 9.01
N LYS A 235 -1.85 -13.92 9.01
CA LYS A 235 -1.79 -13.10 7.78
C LYS A 235 -0.59 -13.42 6.91
N GLU A 236 0.58 -13.63 7.53
CA GLU A 236 1.80 -14.02 6.82
C GLU A 236 1.62 -15.38 6.12
N ARG A 237 0.91 -16.32 6.75
CA ARG A 237 0.63 -17.64 6.17
C ARG A 237 -0.48 -17.61 5.11
N LEU A 238 -1.44 -16.71 5.24
CA LEU A 238 -2.53 -16.50 4.27
C LEU A 238 -2.08 -15.74 3.02
N PHE A 239 -1.21 -14.73 3.18
CA PHE A 239 -0.93 -13.74 2.14
C PHE A 239 0.56 -13.55 1.87
N GLY A 240 1.44 -14.37 2.47
CA GLY A 240 2.89 -14.21 2.39
C GLY A 240 3.42 -12.99 3.16
N PRO A 241 4.71 -12.62 2.98
CA PRO A 241 5.33 -11.47 3.66
C PRO A 241 4.61 -10.13 3.42
N ILE A 242 3.92 -10.01 2.29
CA ILE A 242 3.10 -8.84 1.90
C ILE A 242 1.83 -8.73 2.77
N GLY A 243 1.35 -9.84 3.34
CA GLY A 243 0.21 -9.89 4.26
C GLY A 243 0.34 -9.10 5.55
N ILE A 244 1.57 -8.83 5.98
CA ILE A 244 1.86 -8.02 7.18
C ILE A 244 1.54 -6.54 6.93
N LEU A 245 1.72 -6.09 5.68
CA LEU A 245 1.42 -4.73 5.23
C LEU A 245 -0.08 -4.54 4.96
N ALA A 246 -0.78 -5.63 4.61
CA ALA A 246 -2.22 -5.66 4.46
C ALA A 246 -2.90 -5.75 5.83
N LYS A 247 -3.18 -4.60 6.47
CA LYS A 247 -4.19 -4.58 7.54
C LYS A 247 -5.56 -4.84 6.89
N PRO A 248 -6.25 -5.97 7.19
CA PRO A 248 -7.63 -6.13 6.79
C PRO A 248 -8.41 -4.98 7.40
N ASP A 249 -9.16 -4.30 6.54
CA ASP A 249 -9.87 -3.07 6.81
C ASP A 249 -10.83 -3.24 8.00
N THR A 250 -10.37 -2.93 9.20
CA THR A 250 -11.24 -2.69 10.34
C THR A 250 -11.58 -1.23 10.35
N ARG A 251 -12.62 -0.84 9.58
CA ARG A 251 -13.36 0.41 9.75
C ARG A 251 -13.39 0.81 11.23
N ILE A 252 -12.67 1.85 11.60
CA ILE A 252 -12.90 2.89 12.63
C ILE A 252 -11.60 3.70 12.71
N GLU A 253 -11.73 5.00 12.43
CA GLU A 253 -10.73 6.07 12.56
C GLU A 253 -9.51 6.00 11.62
N ILE A 254 -9.80 6.23 10.34
CA ILE A 254 -8.81 6.71 9.38
C ILE A 254 -8.35 8.10 9.83
N HIS A 255 -7.10 8.25 10.26
CA HIS A 255 -6.48 9.57 10.28
C HIS A 255 -6.21 9.96 8.83
N TRP A 256 -7.19 10.60 8.17
CA TRP A 256 -7.10 11.06 6.79
C TRP A 256 -5.87 11.93 6.57
N GLU A 257 -5.44 12.67 7.59
CA GLU A 257 -4.19 13.42 7.59
C GLU A 257 -2.98 12.56 7.22
N ALA A 258 -2.77 11.40 7.87
CA ALA A 258 -1.62 10.54 7.59
C ALA A 258 -1.68 9.93 6.18
N ARG A 259 -2.87 9.44 5.79
CA ARG A 259 -3.08 8.82 4.47
C ARG A 259 -2.94 9.83 3.34
N LEU A 260 -3.53 11.02 3.49
CA LEU A 260 -3.45 12.07 2.48
C LEU A 260 -2.08 12.72 2.47
N SER A 261 -1.37 12.80 3.60
CA SER A 261 0.02 13.26 3.63
C SER A 261 0.95 12.33 2.84
N GLU A 262 0.70 11.02 2.84
CA GLU A 262 1.46 10.06 2.05
C GLU A 262 1.13 10.19 0.55
N VAL A 263 -0.17 10.22 0.22
CA VAL A 263 -0.64 10.31 -1.18
C VAL A 263 -0.32 11.65 -1.83
N ALA A 264 -0.40 12.74 -1.08
CA ALA A 264 -0.13 14.10 -1.54
C ALA A 264 1.30 14.57 -1.18
N ASN A 265 2.21 13.64 -0.87
CA ASN A 265 3.60 13.98 -0.60
C ASN A 265 4.22 14.70 -1.81
N GLY A 266 4.84 15.86 -1.55
CA GLY A 266 5.38 16.72 -2.61
C GLY A 266 4.35 17.57 -3.37
N LEU A 267 3.06 17.46 -3.06
CA LEU A 267 1.98 18.24 -3.70
C LEU A 267 1.53 19.47 -2.90
N GLY A 268 2.20 19.77 -1.78
CA GLY A 268 1.85 20.88 -0.90
C GLY A 268 0.55 20.61 -0.14
N PHE A 269 0.57 19.57 0.70
CA PHE A 269 -0.55 19.17 1.55
C PHE A 269 -0.57 19.96 2.85
N TYR A 270 -1.73 20.51 3.19
CA TYR A 270 -1.98 21.25 4.43
C TYR A 270 -3.24 20.71 5.11
N HIS A 271 -3.18 20.55 6.43
CA HIS A 271 -4.30 20.17 7.28
C HIS A 271 -4.77 21.39 8.10
N ASN A 272 -6.07 21.52 8.35
CA ASN A 272 -6.70 22.66 9.04
C ASN A 272 -6.26 24.02 8.48
N TYR A 273 -6.25 24.14 7.15
CA TYR A 273 -5.68 25.27 6.44
C TYR A 273 -6.61 26.49 6.47
N GLN A 274 -6.04 27.68 6.69
CA GLN A 274 -6.78 28.93 6.66
C GLN A 274 -6.89 29.46 5.22
N LEU A 275 -8.11 29.47 4.68
CA LEU A 275 -8.43 29.96 3.34
C LEU A 275 -9.34 31.18 3.42
N GLY A 276 -8.73 32.38 3.43
CA GLY A 276 -9.46 33.63 3.64
C GLY A 276 -10.14 33.64 5.02
N PRO A 277 -11.45 33.95 5.11
CA PRO A 277 -12.16 33.93 6.38
C PRO A 277 -12.49 32.52 6.88
N TYR A 278 -12.31 31.48 6.06
CA TYR A 278 -12.71 30.11 6.39
C TYR A 278 -11.51 29.23 6.72
N ARG A 279 -11.73 28.25 7.59
CA ARG A 279 -10.80 27.13 7.80
C ARG A 279 -11.35 25.89 7.08
N VAL A 280 -10.50 25.16 6.38
CA VAL A 280 -10.83 23.94 5.63
C VAL A 280 -10.04 22.76 6.19
N ASP A 281 -10.61 21.54 6.10
CA ASP A 281 -9.97 20.36 6.69
C ASP A 281 -8.64 20.04 6.02
N PHE A 282 -8.62 19.99 4.69
CA PHE A 282 -7.39 19.76 3.93
C PHE A 282 -7.29 20.61 2.68
N PHE A 283 -6.07 20.95 2.29
CA PHE A 283 -5.76 21.69 1.07
C PHE A 283 -4.52 21.12 0.38
N ILE A 284 -4.62 20.86 -0.92
CA ILE A 284 -3.51 20.40 -1.77
C ILE A 284 -3.18 21.53 -2.75
N SER A 285 -2.14 22.31 -2.43
CA SER A 285 -1.89 23.57 -3.12
C SER A 285 -1.47 23.40 -4.58
N SER A 286 -0.72 22.36 -4.92
CA SER A 286 -0.26 22.12 -6.30
C SER A 286 -1.40 21.73 -7.24
N LEU A 287 -2.43 21.08 -6.72
CA LEU A 287 -3.62 20.69 -7.49
C LEU A 287 -4.72 21.76 -7.43
N GLY A 288 -4.63 22.70 -6.49
CA GLY A 288 -5.66 23.70 -6.25
C GLY A 288 -6.97 23.05 -5.78
N VAL A 289 -6.88 22.04 -4.91
CA VAL A 289 -8.04 21.27 -4.43
C VAL A 289 -8.19 21.40 -2.91
N VAL A 290 -9.42 21.69 -2.48
CA VAL A 290 -9.86 21.68 -1.07
C VAL A 290 -10.63 20.38 -0.81
N LEU A 291 -10.34 19.74 0.32
CA LEU A 291 -11.03 18.52 0.76
C LEU A 291 -11.69 18.74 2.11
N GLU A 292 -12.93 18.30 2.24
CA GLU A 292 -13.70 18.40 3.50
C GLU A 292 -14.31 17.07 3.88
N CYS A 293 -13.99 16.64 5.09
CA CYS A 293 -14.41 15.38 5.67
C CYS A 293 -15.62 15.61 6.56
N ASN A 294 -16.81 15.61 5.97
CA ASN A 294 -18.07 15.91 6.66
C ASN A 294 -18.65 14.67 7.36
N GLY A 295 -17.85 14.02 8.21
CA GLY A 295 -18.20 12.74 8.84
C GLY A 295 -19.24 12.79 9.97
N PHE A 296 -19.61 13.99 10.42
CA PHE A 296 -20.66 14.20 11.41
C PHE A 296 -21.43 15.45 11.01
N GLU A 297 -22.75 15.33 10.81
CA GLU A 297 -23.64 16.47 10.62
C GLU A 297 -23.42 17.47 11.76
N HIS A 298 -22.83 18.62 11.46
CA HIS A 298 -22.66 19.68 12.43
C HIS A 298 -24.06 20.21 12.81
N HIS A 299 -24.42 20.09 14.09
CA HIS A 299 -25.71 20.50 14.67
C HIS A 299 -26.08 22.00 14.54
N TYR A 300 -25.30 22.79 13.78
CA TYR A 300 -25.57 24.18 13.43
C TYR A 300 -25.32 24.39 11.93
N TYR A 301 -26.19 23.81 11.09
CA TYR A 301 -26.13 23.95 9.65
C TYR A 301 -26.89 25.21 9.19
N ASP A 302 -26.17 26.30 8.93
CA ASP A 302 -26.72 27.49 8.27
C ASP A 302 -26.48 27.37 6.75
N ALA A 303 -27.53 27.00 6.02
CA ALA A 303 -27.46 26.68 4.61
C ALA A 303 -27.11 27.88 3.71
N GLU A 304 -27.31 29.12 4.16
CA GLU A 304 -26.89 30.30 3.41
C GLU A 304 -25.39 30.51 3.54
N LYS A 305 -24.85 30.47 4.77
CA LYS A 305 -23.40 30.60 5.01
C LYS A 305 -22.60 29.48 4.36
N GLU A 306 -23.14 28.28 4.31
CA GLU A 306 -22.47 27.16 3.67
C GLU A 306 -22.40 27.33 2.15
N ARG A 307 -23.45 27.88 1.53
CA ARG A 307 -23.43 28.23 0.10
C ARG A 307 -22.45 29.35 -0.21
N GLU A 308 -22.39 30.39 0.64
CA GLU A 308 -21.41 31.47 0.49
C GLU A 308 -19.98 30.93 0.57
N ARG A 309 -19.72 30.00 1.50
CA ARG A 309 -18.42 29.36 1.67
C ARG A 309 -18.04 28.49 0.48
N GLU A 310 -18.97 27.69 -0.04
CA GLU A 310 -18.76 26.91 -1.26
C GLU A 310 -18.48 27.82 -2.46
N GLN A 311 -19.23 28.91 -2.62
CA GLN A 311 -18.99 29.90 -3.68
C GLN A 311 -17.61 30.54 -3.53
N PHE A 312 -17.20 30.91 -2.32
CA PHE A 312 -15.87 31.48 -2.06
C PHE A 312 -14.74 30.51 -2.44
N ILE A 313 -14.83 29.25 -2.02
CA ILE A 313 -13.81 28.23 -2.32
C ILE A 313 -13.74 27.97 -3.84
N THR A 314 -14.90 27.81 -4.47
CA THR A 314 -14.98 27.41 -5.88
C THR A 314 -14.58 28.51 -6.85
N GLN A 315 -14.51 29.78 -6.43
CA GLN A 315 -13.94 30.86 -7.26
C GLN A 315 -12.52 30.57 -7.77
N LYS A 316 -11.73 29.80 -7.01
CA LYS A 316 -10.32 29.55 -7.33
C LYS A 316 -9.90 28.09 -7.27
N TYR A 317 -10.65 27.24 -6.56
CA TYR A 317 -10.25 25.87 -6.26
C TYR A 317 -11.34 24.86 -6.61
N GLY A 318 -10.93 23.60 -6.81
CA GLY A 318 -11.86 22.48 -6.84
C GLY A 318 -12.20 22.04 -5.41
N LEU A 319 -13.46 21.65 -5.16
CA LEU A 319 -13.90 21.23 -3.82
C LEU A 319 -14.37 19.77 -3.86
N VAL A 320 -13.77 18.92 -3.02
CA VAL A 320 -14.24 17.54 -2.80
C VAL A 320 -14.77 17.40 -1.38
N ARG A 321 -16.04 17.05 -1.25
CA ARG A 321 -16.67 16.73 0.04
C ARG A 321 -16.88 15.24 0.12
N PHE A 322 -16.51 14.65 1.25
CA PHE A 322 -16.58 13.21 1.41
C PHE A 322 -16.92 12.83 2.85
N ASP A 323 -17.52 11.66 3.00
CA ASP A 323 -17.77 11.06 4.31
C ASP A 323 -16.57 10.21 4.78
N HIS A 324 -16.45 10.02 6.09
CA HIS A 324 -15.41 9.20 6.72
C HIS A 324 -15.43 7.73 6.28
N THR A 325 -16.54 7.26 5.70
CA THR A 325 -16.68 5.89 5.16
C THR A 325 -16.19 5.74 3.71
N VAL A 326 -15.82 6.84 3.03
CA VAL A 326 -15.36 6.80 1.63
C VAL A 326 -14.06 5.99 1.51
N SER A 327 -13.93 5.21 0.44
CA SER A 327 -12.67 4.52 0.14
C SER A 327 -11.62 5.50 -0.39
N LEU A 328 -10.34 5.23 -0.12
CA LEU A 328 -9.23 6.09 -0.56
C LEU A 328 -9.20 6.22 -2.09
N GLU A 329 -9.51 5.16 -2.83
CA GLU A 329 -9.55 5.14 -4.29
C GLU A 329 -10.64 6.06 -4.85
N LYS A 330 -11.84 6.03 -4.25
CA LYS A 330 -12.93 6.93 -4.63
C LYS A 330 -12.56 8.38 -4.38
N LEU A 331 -11.92 8.66 -3.25
CA LEU A 331 -11.45 10.00 -2.89
C LEU A 331 -10.37 10.50 -3.85
N VAL A 332 -9.33 9.70 -4.11
CA VAL A 332 -8.24 10.05 -5.05
C VAL A 332 -8.78 10.29 -6.46
N ASN A 333 -9.71 9.47 -6.93
CA ASN A 333 -10.34 9.68 -8.23
C ASN A 333 -11.11 11.01 -8.31
N ALA A 334 -11.77 11.43 -7.23
CA ALA A 334 -12.41 12.75 -7.19
C ALA A 334 -11.39 13.88 -7.19
N ILE A 335 -10.31 13.76 -6.41
CA ILE A 335 -9.20 14.74 -6.35
C ILE A 335 -8.60 14.99 -7.73
N LEU A 336 -8.37 13.93 -8.51
CA LEU A 336 -7.76 14.03 -9.83
C LEU A 336 -8.71 14.60 -10.91
N ARG A 337 -10.03 14.55 -10.68
CA ARG A 337 -11.04 14.95 -11.66
C ARG A 337 -11.60 16.34 -11.43
N VAL A 338 -11.68 16.77 -10.18
CA VAL A 338 -12.29 18.06 -9.81
C VAL A 338 -11.47 19.21 -10.39
N LYS A 339 -12.16 20.16 -11.01
CA LYS A 339 -11.54 21.38 -11.55
C LYS A 339 -11.88 22.60 -10.69
N PRO A 340 -11.12 23.70 -10.79
CA PRO A 340 -11.53 24.98 -10.23
C PRO A 340 -12.95 25.36 -10.68
N GLY A 341 -13.81 25.72 -9.74
CA GLY A 341 -15.23 25.98 -10.00
C GLY A 341 -16.16 24.78 -9.85
N GLU A 342 -15.63 23.56 -9.69
CA GLU A 342 -16.43 22.34 -9.54
C GLU A 342 -16.46 21.83 -8.09
N ILE A 343 -17.59 21.20 -7.74
CA ILE A 343 -17.78 20.52 -6.45
C ILE A 343 -18.12 19.05 -6.72
N ILE A 344 -17.33 18.13 -6.16
CA ILE A 344 -17.63 16.69 -6.15
C ILE A 344 -18.03 16.27 -4.73
N ARG A 345 -19.18 15.62 -4.60
CA ARG A 345 -19.69 15.11 -3.32
C ARG A 345 -19.70 13.58 -3.32
N LEU A 346 -18.98 13.00 -2.37
CA LEU A 346 -18.84 11.56 -2.17
C LEU A 346 -19.59 11.14 -0.89
N PHE A 347 -20.92 11.09 -0.99
CA PHE A 347 -21.81 10.56 0.05
C PHE A 347 -22.38 9.22 -0.43
N GLU A 348 -22.55 8.25 0.46
CA GLU A 348 -23.35 7.05 0.11
C GLU A 348 -24.80 7.49 -0.14
N THR A 349 -25.25 7.36 -1.38
CA THR A 349 -26.69 7.40 -1.68
C THR A 349 -27.31 6.14 -1.09
N ASN A 350 -28.01 6.28 0.03
CA ASN A 350 -28.91 5.25 0.52
C ASN A 350 -29.92 4.91 -0.58
N ASN A 351 -29.83 3.71 -1.14
CA ASN A 351 -30.92 3.02 -1.83
C ASN A 351 -30.97 1.58 -1.32
#